data_AF-A0A392UQN5-F1
#
_entry.id   AF-A0A392UQN5-F1
#
_cell.length_a   1.000
_cell.length_b   1.000
_cell.length_c   1.000
_cell.angle_alpha   90.00
_cell.angle_beta   90.00
_cell.angle_gamma   90.00
#
_symmetry.space_group_name_H-M   'P 1'
#
loop_
_entity.id
_entity.type
_entity.pdbx_description
1 polymer ?
#
loop_
_entity_poly.entity_id
_entity_poly.type
_entity_poly.pdbx_seq_one_letter_code
_entity_poly.pdbx_strand_id
1 'polypeptide(L)' 'MFKREFWVKYFPADVRNRKVVEFLELKQGNMTVAEYAVEFESLSAFSPYYNTPEAEYDKCVKFESGLRPEVKHL' A
#
# COMPACT_ATOMS: atom_id res chain seq x y z
N MET A 1 11.49 0.82 21.65
CA MET A 1 11.98 -0.57 21.60
C MET A 1 10.90 -1.54 21.12
N PHE A 2 9.77 -1.72 21.83
CA PHE A 2 8.75 -2.74 21.52
C PHE A 2 8.28 -2.79 20.05
N LYS A 3 7.81 -1.66 19.47
CA LYS A 3 7.30 -1.65 18.08
C LYS A 3 8.32 -2.13 17.05
N ARG A 4 9.60 -1.74 17.20
CA ARG A 4 10.68 -2.16 16.30
C ARG A 4 10.98 -3.65 16.44
N GLU A 5 11.12 -4.14 17.67
CA GLU A 5 11.39 -5.56 17.94
C GLU A 5 10.22 -6.45 17.48
N PHE A 6 8.98 -6.01 17.72
CA PHE A 6 7.78 -6.68 17.25
C PHE A 6 7.74 -6.73 15.71
N TRP A 7 8.03 -5.61 15.05
CA TRP A 7 8.07 -5.51 13.61
C TRP A 7 9.09 -6.47 12.99
N VAL A 8 10.31 -6.51 13.54
CA VAL A 8 11.37 -7.41 13.06
C VAL A 8 11.02 -8.88 13.30
N LYS A 9 10.42 -9.20 14.45
CA LYS A 9 10.07 -10.58 14.83
C LYS A 9 8.92 -11.17 14.02
N TYR A 10 7.86 -10.40 13.78
CA TYR A 10 6.63 -10.89 13.13
C TYR A 10 6.55 -10.56 11.63
N PHE A 11 7.35 -9.59 11.17
CA PHE A 11 7.47 -9.26 9.75
C PHE A 11 8.95 -9.33 9.35
N PRO A 12 9.52 -10.53 9.15
CA PRO A 12 10.88 -10.67 8.63
C PRO A 12 11.03 -10.05 7.24
N ALA A 13 12.27 -9.87 6.77
CA ALA A 13 12.56 -9.15 5.54
C ALA A 13 11.85 -9.72 4.30
N ASP A 14 11.75 -11.04 4.17
CA ASP A 14 11.04 -11.71 3.08
C ASP A 14 9.54 -11.42 3.10
N VAL A 15 8.92 -11.39 4.29
CA VAL A 15 7.50 -11.05 4.45
C VAL A 15 7.26 -9.60 4.07
N ARG A 16 8.11 -8.67 4.53
CA ARG A 16 8.00 -7.26 4.18
C ARG A 16 8.20 -7.04 2.68
N ASN A 17 9.18 -7.70 2.07
CA ASN A 17 9.43 -7.61 0.63
C ASN A 17 8.23 -8.13 -0.17
N ARG A 18 7.61 -9.24 0.26
CA ARG A 18 6.35 -9.72 -0.34
C ARG A 18 5.23 -8.69 -0.24
N LYS A 19 5.06 -8.06 0.93
CA LYS A 19 4.07 -6.99 1.11
C LYS A 19 4.33 -5.77 0.22
N VAL A 20 5.59 -5.41 -0.02
CA VAL A 20 5.96 -4.36 -0.99
C VAL A 20 5.59 -4.78 -2.42
N VAL A 21 5.84 -6.02 -2.82
CA VAL A 21 5.43 -6.51 -4.15
C VAL A 21 3.91 -6.48 -4.29
N GLU A 22 3.18 -6.99 -3.29
CA GLU A 22 1.70 -6.92 -3.22
C GLU A 22 1.20 -5.48 -3.37
N PHE A 23 1.84 -4.51 -2.69
CA PHE A 23 1.51 -3.09 -2.81
C PHE A 23 1.72 -2.56 -4.24
N LEU A 24 2.85 -2.87 -4.86
CA LEU A 24 3.19 -2.38 -6.19
C LEU A 24 2.26 -2.96 -7.26
N GLU A 25 1.80 -4.19 -7.09
CA GLU A 25 0.88 -4.87 -8.01
C GLU A 25 -0.60 -4.62 -7.68
N LEU A 26 -0.90 -3.99 -6.54
CA LEU A 26 -2.26 -3.75 -6.08
C LEU A 26 -3.08 -2.98 -7.12
N LYS A 27 -4.25 -3.54 -7.43
CA LYS A 27 -5.31 -2.95 -8.26
C LYS A 27 -6.63 -3.14 -7.53
N GLN A 28 -7.58 -2.24 -7.75
CA GLN A 28 -8.91 -2.31 -7.14
C GLN A 28 -9.60 -3.65 -7.44
N GLY A 29 -9.43 -4.21 -8.65
CA GLY A 29 -10.01 -5.51 -8.99
C GLY A 29 -11.53 -5.52 -8.79
N ASN A 30 -12.04 -6.47 -8.00
CA ASN A 30 -13.46 -6.56 -7.65
C ASN A 30 -13.82 -5.84 -6.33
N MET A 31 -12.85 -5.23 -5.65
CA MET A 31 -13.07 -4.53 -4.39
C MET A 31 -13.91 -3.27 -4.60
N THR A 32 -14.67 -2.87 -3.60
CA THR A 32 -15.17 -1.51 -3.48
C THR A 32 -13.99 -0.53 -3.36
N VAL A 33 -14.20 0.75 -3.65
CA VAL A 33 -13.15 1.77 -3.48
C VAL A 33 -12.69 1.85 -2.02
N ALA A 34 -13.61 1.66 -1.07
CA ALA A 34 -13.30 1.67 0.36
C ALA A 34 -12.41 0.49 0.77
N GLU A 35 -12.72 -0.73 0.33
CA GLU A 35 -11.89 -1.92 0.59
C GLU A 35 -10.50 -1.77 -0.04
N TYR A 36 -10.43 -1.27 -1.27
CA TYR A 36 -9.16 -0.98 -1.93
C TYR A 36 -8.34 0.08 -1.16
N ALA A 37 -8.96 1.14 -0.65
CA ALA A 37 -8.29 2.14 0.17
C ALA A 37 -7.72 1.57 1.47
N VAL A 38 -8.48 0.71 2.16
CA VAL A 38 -7.99 0.04 3.38
C VAL A 38 -6.78 -0.85 3.07
N GLU A 39 -6.84 -1.65 2.01
CA GLU A 39 -5.72 -2.52 1.62
C GLU A 39 -4.51 -1.72 1.15
N PHE A 40 -4.74 -0.64 0.40
CA PHE A 40 -3.70 0.27 -0.07
C PHE A 40 -2.94 0.90 1.10
N GLU A 41 -3.64 1.45 2.09
CA GLU A 41 -3.02 2.05 3.28
C GLU A 41 -2.24 1.01 4.09
N SER A 42 -2.83 -0.15 4.32
CA SER A 42 -2.21 -1.28 5.03
C SER A 42 -0.89 -1.71 4.38
N LEU A 43 -0.88 -1.87 3.06
CA LEU A 43 0.29 -2.29 2.31
C LEU A 43 1.33 -1.17 2.14
N SER A 44 0.89 0.10 2.01
CA SER A 44 1.80 1.24 1.87
C SER A 44 2.74 1.41 3.07
N ALA A 45 2.29 1.01 4.27
CA ALA A 45 3.10 1.05 5.49
C ALA A 45 4.37 0.19 5.42
N PHE A 46 4.39 -0.83 4.54
CA PHE A 46 5.55 -1.68 4.30
C PHE A 46 6.54 -1.09 3.30
N SER A 47 6.16 -0.06 2.55
CA SER A 47 7.01 0.58 1.55
C SER A 47 7.68 1.83 2.12
N PRO A 48 9.01 1.83 2.34
CA PRO A 48 9.72 3.01 2.82
C PRO A 48 9.60 4.21 1.86
N TYR A 49 9.37 3.97 0.57
CA TYR A 49 9.24 5.02 -0.44
C TYR A 49 7.95 5.82 -0.28
N TYR A 50 6.84 5.17 0.09
CA TYR A 50 5.52 5.80 0.18
C TYR A 50 5.13 6.18 1.62
N ASN A 51 5.98 5.90 2.60
CA ASN A 51 5.75 6.21 4.01
C ASN A 51 6.56 7.44 4.46
N THR A 52 6.69 8.43 3.56
CA THR A 52 7.31 9.72 3.86
C THR A 52 6.35 10.87 3.49
N PRO A 53 6.40 12.00 4.20
CA PRO A 53 5.56 13.16 3.88
C PRO A 53 5.74 13.67 2.44
N GLU A 54 6.92 13.51 1.86
CA GLU A 54 7.25 13.96 0.52
C GLU A 54 6.61 13.07 -0.57
N ALA A 55 6.25 11.83 -0.22
CA ALA A 55 5.69 10.86 -1.14
C ALA A 55 4.16 10.90 -1.22
N GLU A 56 3.49 11.80 -0.49
CA GLU A 56 2.02 11.91 -0.47
C GLU A 56 1.43 12.09 -1.88
N TYR A 57 2.05 12.94 -2.72
CA TYR A 57 1.60 13.13 -4.10
C TYR A 57 1.75 11.85 -4.93
N ASP A 58 2.92 11.20 -4.88
CA ASP A 58 3.18 9.94 -5.57
C ASP A 58 2.24 8.82 -5.09
N LYS A 59 1.87 8.85 -3.80
CA LYS A 59 0.93 7.91 -3.18
C LYS A 59 -0.48 8.11 -3.74
N CYS A 60 -0.94 9.35 -3.91
CA CYS A 60 -2.21 9.66 -4.59
C CYS A 60 -2.19 9.17 -6.05
N VAL A 61 -1.14 9.47 -6.80
CA VAL A 61 -1.01 9.02 -8.21
C VAL A 61 -1.02 7.49 -8.29
N LYS A 62 -0.32 6.81 -7.39
CA LYS A 62 -0.32 5.35 -7.31
C LYS A 62 -1.70 4.80 -6.96
N PHE A 63 -2.40 5.38 -5.98
CA PHE A 63 -3.76 5.01 -5.62
C PHE A 63 -4.70 5.09 -6.82
N GLU A 64 -4.71 6.25 -7.50
CA GLU A 64 -5.50 6.49 -8.70
C GLU A 64 -5.14 5.51 -9.81
N SER A 65 -3.86 5.24 -10.04
CA SER A 65 -3.41 4.32 -11.08
C SER A 65 -4.04 2.92 -10.95
N GLY A 66 -4.23 2.43 -9.72
CA GLY A 66 -4.81 1.12 -9.43
C GLY A 66 -6.34 1.08 -9.40
N LEU A 67 -7.03 2.23 -9.47
CA LEU A 67 -8.50 2.26 -9.58
C LEU A 67 -8.98 1.70 -10.91
N ARG A 68 -10.20 1.16 -10.93
CA ARG A 68 -10.87 0.76 -12.16
C ARG A 68 -11.23 1.98 -13.03
N PRO A 69 -11.18 1.88 -14.37
CA PRO A 69 -11.49 3.00 -15.27
C PRO A 69 -12.86 3.63 -15.01
N GLU A 70 -13.87 2.83 -14.68
CA GLU A 70 -15.24 3.31 -14.47
C GLU A 70 -15.37 4.25 -13.27
N VAL A 71 -14.44 4.14 -12.31
CA VAL A 71 -14.39 5.03 -11.13
C VAL A 71 -13.66 6.33 -11.45
N LYS A 72 -12.67 6.30 -12.35
CA LYS A 72 -11.84 7.47 -12.73
C LYS A 72 -12.59 8.51 -13.57
N HIS A 73 -13.69 8.10 -14.20
CA HIS A 73 -14.48 8.93 -15.11
C HIS A 73 -15.79 9.45 -14.51
N LEU A 74 -15.99 9.27 -13.20
CA LEU A 74 -17.03 9.95 -12.42
C LEU A 74 -16.61 11.38 -12.09
#